data_AF-A0A943UGJ9-F1
#
_entry.id   AF-A0A943UGJ9-F1
#
_cell.length_a   1.000
_cell.length_b   1.000
_cell.length_c   1.000
_cell.angle_alpha   90.00
_cell.angle_beta   90.00
_cell.angle_gamma   90.00
#
_symmetry.space_group_name_H-M   'P 1'
#
loop_
_entity.id
_entity.type
_entity.pdbx_description
1 polymer ?
#
loop_
_entity_poly.entity_id
_entity_poly.type
_entity_poly.pdbx_seq_one_letter_code
_entity_poly.pdbx_strand_id
1 'polypeptide(L)'
;MNKKRLGSLSMRHWGLLLAMAVLTIAYANFADSPSLMAAVTTRELPVYNVDTEEKVLSISFDAAWGRANTEGILDILDQYGVKANFFLVGFWAEKYPELVFPFPARASVSRYS
;
A
#
# COMPACT_ATOMS: atom_id res chain seq x y z
N MET A 1 48.61 -42.27 -7.15
CA MET A 1 47.76 -41.13 -6.73
C MET A 1 47.66 -41.12 -5.21
N ASN A 2 48.12 -40.04 -4.57
CA ASN A 2 48.60 -40.01 -3.19
C ASN A 2 47.44 -39.89 -2.17
N LYS A 3 46.96 -41.01 -1.62
CA LYS A 3 45.86 -41.06 -0.60
C LYS A 3 46.22 -40.38 0.74
N LYS A 4 47.45 -39.88 0.91
CA LYS A 4 47.94 -39.29 2.18
C LYS A 4 47.55 -37.82 2.40
N ARG A 5 46.99 -37.13 1.39
CA ARG A 5 46.60 -35.70 1.52
C ARG A 5 45.20 -35.48 2.11
N LEU A 6 44.35 -36.51 2.17
CA LEU A 6 43.00 -36.37 2.72
C LEU A 6 42.96 -36.57 4.26
N GLY A 7 44.04 -37.06 4.85
CA GLY A 7 44.12 -37.40 6.29
C GLY A 7 45.06 -36.53 7.13
N SER A 8 45.57 -35.40 6.61
CA SER A 8 46.49 -34.54 7.38
C SER A 8 45.78 -33.45 8.20
N LEU A 9 44.45 -33.45 8.21
CA LEU A 9 43.68 -32.42 8.89
C LEU A 9 43.44 -32.84 10.35
N SER A 10 44.18 -32.22 11.27
CA SER A 10 44.05 -32.44 12.72
C SER A 10 42.57 -32.34 13.14
N MET A 11 42.15 -33.16 14.11
CA MET A 11 40.78 -33.28 14.66
C MET A 11 40.10 -31.93 14.95
N ARG A 12 40.90 -30.88 15.23
CA ARG A 12 40.46 -29.48 15.40
C ARG A 12 39.76 -28.90 14.15
N HIS A 13 40.23 -29.24 12.96
CA HIS A 13 39.66 -28.75 11.71
C HIS A 13 38.35 -29.46 11.37
N TRP A 14 38.21 -30.74 11.72
CA TRP A 14 36.93 -31.45 11.62
C TRP A 14 35.88 -30.83 12.54
N GLY A 15 36.28 -30.45 13.77
CA GLY A 15 35.42 -29.68 14.68
C GLY A 15 35.01 -28.33 14.12
N LEU A 16 35.94 -27.58 13.51
CA LEU A 16 35.64 -26.29 12.87
C LEU A 16 34.70 -26.41 11.67
N LEU A 17 34.88 -27.43 10.82
CA LEU A 17 34.00 -27.68 9.68
C LEU A 17 32.58 -28.04 10.13
N LEU A 18 32.43 -28.85 11.18
CA LEU A 18 31.12 -29.14 11.77
C LEU A 18 30.47 -27.91 12.36
N ALA A 19 31.22 -27.09 13.11
CA ALA A 19 30.70 -25.85 13.68
C ALA A 19 30.23 -24.86 12.59
N MET A 20 30.99 -24.74 11.49
CA MET A 20 30.62 -23.91 10.35
C MET A 20 29.38 -24.46 9.64
N ALA A 21 29.26 -25.78 9.48
CA ALA A 21 28.07 -26.41 8.91
C ALA A 21 26.82 -26.16 9.77
N VAL A 22 26.94 -26.29 11.10
CA VAL A 22 25.85 -26.00 12.05
C VAL A 22 25.45 -24.53 11.99
N LEU A 23 26.42 -23.60 11.96
CA LEU A 23 26.15 -22.17 11.81
C LEU A 23 25.43 -21.85 10.50
N THR A 24 25.83 -22.50 9.40
CA THR A 24 25.20 -22.31 8.09
C THR A 24 23.75 -22.81 8.10
N ILE A 25 23.49 -23.97 8.72
CA ILE A 25 22.15 -24.53 8.85
C ILE A 25 21.29 -23.64 9.75
N ALA A 26 21.81 -23.18 10.89
CA ALA A 26 21.11 -22.27 11.79
C ALA A 26 20.75 -20.94 11.11
N TYR A 27 21.69 -20.38 10.32
CA TYR A 27 21.44 -19.17 9.55
C TYR A 27 20.36 -19.36 8.48
N ALA A 28 20.38 -20.47 7.74
CA ALA A 28 19.37 -20.77 6.73
C ALA A 28 17.95 -20.86 7.33
N ASN A 29 17.80 -21.57 8.46
CA ASN A 29 16.52 -21.68 9.17
C ASN A 29 16.04 -20.34 9.76
N PHE A 30 16.96 -19.44 10.12
CA PHE A 30 16.61 -18.10 10.61
C PHE A 30 16.21 -17.16 9.46
N ALA A 31 16.91 -17.22 8.33
CA ALA A 31 16.65 -16.39 7.15
C ALA A 31 15.29 -16.71 6.50
N ASP A 32 14.86 -17.98 6.53
CA ASP A 32 13.54 -18.42 6.05
C ASP A 32 12.40 -18.20 7.07
N SER A 33 12.66 -17.49 8.18
CA SER A 33 11.61 -17.23 9.17
C SER A 33 10.47 -16.37 8.56
N PRO A 34 9.20 -16.80 8.68
CA PRO A 34 8.06 -16.08 8.13
C PRO A 34 7.95 -14.63 8.63
N SER A 35 8.49 -14.36 9.82
CA SER A 35 8.52 -13.02 10.44
C SER A 35 9.44 -12.03 9.72
N LEU A 36 10.59 -12.47 9.20
CA LEU A 36 11.48 -11.61 8.41
C LEU A 36 10.89 -11.30 7.02
N MET A 37 10.23 -12.28 6.41
CA MET A 37 9.52 -12.09 5.13
C MET A 37 8.30 -11.17 5.28
N ALA A 38 7.51 -11.31 6.36
CA ALA A 38 6.34 -10.46 6.61
C ALA A 38 6.70 -8.99 6.87
N ALA A 39 7.83 -8.73 7.54
CA ALA A 39 8.32 -7.36 7.79
C ALA A 39 8.80 -6.66 6.51
N VAL A 40 9.21 -7.41 5.48
CA VAL A 40 9.66 -6.86 4.18
C VAL A 40 8.51 -6.70 3.18
N THR A 41 7.40 -7.42 3.36
CA THR A 41 6.33 -7.55 2.34
C THR A 41 5.02 -6.87 2.70
N THR A 42 4.86 -6.32 3.91
CA THR A 42 3.66 -5.57 4.32
C THR A 42 3.69 -4.14 3.75
N ARG A 43 3.71 -4.03 2.42
CA ARG A 43 3.40 -2.79 1.73
C ARG A 43 1.89 -2.68 1.67
N GLU A 44 1.30 -1.76 2.41
CA GLU A 44 -0.10 -1.41 2.21
C GLU A 44 -0.27 -0.85 0.79
N LEU A 45 -1.09 -1.53 -0.01
CA LEU A 45 -1.43 -1.08 -1.35
C LEU A 45 -2.68 -0.18 -1.25
N PRO A 46 -2.72 0.94 -2.00
CA PRO A 46 -3.93 1.75 -2.07
C PRO A 46 -5.12 0.91 -2.54
N VAL A 47 -6.31 1.22 -2.00
CA VAL A 47 -7.56 0.58 -2.41
C VAL A 47 -8.03 1.18 -3.73
N TYR A 48 -8.02 0.39 -4.81
CA TYR A 48 -8.46 0.82 -6.15
C TYR A 48 -9.84 0.28 -6.52
N ASN A 49 -10.23 -0.85 -5.95
CA ASN A 49 -11.53 -1.47 -6.12
C ASN A 49 -11.86 -2.33 -4.90
N VAL A 50 -13.13 -2.70 -4.78
CA VAL A 50 -13.62 -3.62 -3.76
C VAL A 50 -14.36 -4.73 -4.49
N ASP A 51 -14.05 -5.97 -4.16
CA ASP A 51 -14.78 -7.12 -4.68
C ASP A 51 -16.18 -7.14 -4.06
N THR A 52 -17.20 -7.21 -4.91
CA THR A 52 -18.61 -7.18 -4.50
C THR A 52 -19.47 -7.91 -5.51
N GLU A 53 -20.45 -8.66 -5.00
CA GLU A 53 -21.46 -9.33 -5.81
C GLU A 53 -22.53 -8.36 -6.33
N GLU A 54 -22.61 -7.16 -5.74
CA GLU A 54 -23.55 -6.11 -6.12
C GLU A 54 -23.04 -5.31 -7.32
N LYS A 55 -23.95 -4.93 -8.23
CA LYS A 55 -23.62 -4.11 -9.41
C LYS A 55 -23.52 -2.63 -9.04
N VAL A 56 -22.51 -2.27 -8.26
CA VAL A 56 -22.27 -0.92 -7.76
C VAL A 56 -20.97 -0.33 -8.33
N LEU A 57 -20.93 1.00 -8.47
CA LEU A 57 -19.73 1.74 -8.84
C LEU A 57 -19.59 2.97 -7.95
N SER A 58 -18.35 3.42 -7.74
CA SER A 58 -18.03 4.64 -7.00
C SER A 58 -17.44 5.68 -7.94
N ILE A 59 -17.92 6.93 -7.86
CA ILE A 59 -17.42 8.05 -8.66
C ILE A 59 -16.69 9.01 -7.73
N SER A 60 -15.47 9.39 -8.11
CA SER A 60 -14.66 10.38 -7.39
C SER A 60 -14.11 11.46 -8.31
N PHE A 61 -14.01 12.68 -7.80
CA PHE A 61 -13.46 13.85 -8.50
C PHE A 61 -12.35 14.52 -7.69
N ASP A 62 -11.25 14.86 -8.35
CA ASP A 62 -10.19 15.69 -7.79
C ASP A 62 -10.44 17.16 -8.13
N ALA A 63 -10.82 17.95 -7.13
CA ALA A 63 -11.05 19.39 -7.28
C ALA A 63 -9.80 20.17 -6.87
N ALA A 64 -8.89 20.32 -7.83
CA ALA A 64 -7.63 21.02 -7.63
C ALA A 64 -7.58 22.39 -8.34
N TRP A 65 -8.20 22.55 -9.52
CA TRP A 65 -8.05 23.77 -10.33
C TRP A 65 -9.34 24.12 -11.10
N GLY A 66 -9.86 25.34 -10.87
CA GLY A 66 -11.05 25.86 -11.55
C GLY A 66 -12.38 25.48 -10.89
N ARG A 67 -13.42 26.28 -11.17
CA ARG A 67 -14.79 26.16 -10.61
C ARG A 67 -15.87 25.96 -11.68
N ALA A 68 -15.56 26.29 -12.94
CA ALA A 68 -16.55 26.56 -13.98
C ALA A 68 -17.60 25.45 -14.15
N ASN A 69 -17.23 24.20 -13.95
CA ASN A 69 -18.11 23.06 -14.16
C ASN A 69 -18.59 22.39 -12.86
N THR A 70 -18.07 22.80 -11.69
CA THR A 70 -18.36 22.11 -10.42
C THR A 70 -19.85 22.15 -10.08
N GLU A 71 -20.50 23.30 -10.25
CA GLU A 71 -21.94 23.44 -10.01
C GLU A 71 -22.77 22.59 -10.96
N GLY A 72 -22.46 22.62 -12.26
CA GLY A 72 -23.15 21.79 -13.24
C GLY A 72 -22.98 20.29 -12.99
N ILE A 73 -21.80 19.85 -12.53
CA ILE A 73 -21.57 18.46 -12.13
C ILE A 73 -22.46 18.11 -10.93
N LEU A 74 -22.51 18.96 -9.90
CA LEU A 74 -23.35 18.73 -8.72
C LEU A 74 -24.84 18.68 -9.09
N ASP A 75 -25.29 19.54 -10.00
CA ASP A 75 -26.68 19.55 -10.44
C ASP A 75 -27.07 18.29 -11.23
N ILE A 76 -26.16 17.77 -12.05
CA ILE A 76 -26.36 16.48 -12.74
C ILE A 76 -26.40 15.34 -11.72
N LEU A 77 -25.47 15.30 -10.77
CA LEU A 77 -25.44 14.26 -9.74
C LEU A 77 -26.76 14.22 -8.95
N ASP A 78 -27.26 15.39 -8.56
CA ASP A 78 -28.55 15.51 -7.88
C ASP A 78 -29.73 15.11 -8.76
N GLN A 79 -29.73 15.51 -10.04
CA GLN A 79 -30.79 15.15 -10.99
C GLN A 79 -30.96 13.62 -11.10
N TYR A 80 -29.86 12.88 -11.06
CA TYR A 80 -29.86 11.42 -11.12
C TYR A 80 -29.84 10.74 -9.74
N GLY A 81 -29.84 11.51 -8.64
CA GLY A 81 -29.76 10.97 -7.28
C GLY A 81 -28.48 10.20 -6.99
N VAL A 82 -27.38 10.52 -7.69
CA VAL A 82 -26.09 9.83 -7.57
C VAL A 82 -25.22 10.53 -6.53
N LYS A 83 -24.71 9.76 -5.57
CA LYS A 83 -23.69 10.25 -4.63
C LYS A 83 -22.29 10.07 -5.21
N ALA A 84 -21.44 11.08 -5.07
CA ALA A 84 -20.04 11.04 -5.48
C ALA A 84 -19.10 11.58 -4.39
N ASN A 85 -17.82 11.25 -4.50
CA ASN A 85 -16.77 11.71 -3.60
C ASN A 85 -15.97 12.86 -4.24
N PHE A 86 -15.76 13.96 -3.52
CA PHE A 86 -14.91 15.07 -3.97
C PHE A 86 -13.68 15.20 -3.06
N PHE A 87 -12.51 15.17 -3.67
CA PHE A 87 -11.22 15.38 -3.04
C PHE A 87 -10.78 16.82 -3.28
N LEU A 88 -10.83 17.64 -2.24
CA LEU A 88 -10.57 19.08 -2.34
C LEU A 88 -9.13 19.37 -1.90
N VAL A 89 -8.38 20.11 -2.73
CA VAL A 89 -7.07 20.64 -2.32
C VAL A 89 -7.27 21.87 -1.42
N GLY A 90 -6.48 21.99 -0.35
CA GLY A 90 -6.65 23.03 0.68
C GLY A 90 -6.79 24.45 0.13
N PHE A 91 -5.89 24.87 -0.75
CA PHE A 91 -5.95 26.22 -1.35
C PHE A 91 -7.22 26.44 -2.19
N TRP A 92 -7.76 25.38 -2.82
CA TRP A 92 -8.97 25.46 -3.64
C TRP A 92 -10.19 25.61 -2.73
N ALA A 93 -10.24 24.85 -1.64
CA ALA A 93 -11.29 24.93 -0.63
C ALA A 93 -11.33 26.31 0.05
N GLU A 94 -10.17 26.89 0.33
CA GLU A 94 -10.05 28.26 0.87
C GLU A 94 -10.48 29.33 -0.13
N LYS A 95 -10.22 29.11 -1.43
CA LYS A 95 -10.57 30.06 -2.49
C LYS A 95 -12.05 30.08 -2.83
N TYR A 96 -12.76 28.95 -2.67
CA TYR A 96 -14.18 28.80 -3.03
C TYR A 96 -15.02 28.23 -1.88
N PRO A 97 -15.05 28.88 -0.70
CA PRO A 97 -15.76 28.38 0.48
C PRO A 97 -17.27 28.19 0.25
N GLU A 98 -17.87 28.99 -0.64
CA GLU A 98 -19.27 28.90 -1.05
C GLU A 98 -19.62 27.61 -1.79
N LEU A 99 -18.64 26.96 -2.42
CA LEU A 99 -18.81 25.63 -3.01
C LEU A 99 -18.53 24.52 -2.02
N VAL A 100 -17.65 24.77 -1.04
CA VAL A 100 -17.33 23.81 0.03
C VAL A 100 -18.55 23.55 0.91
N PHE A 101 -19.34 24.59 1.18
CA PHE A 101 -20.47 24.52 2.11
C PHE A 101 -21.63 23.62 1.64
N PRO A 102 -22.02 23.60 0.35
CA PRO A 102 -23.03 22.67 -0.17
C PRO A 102 -22.58 21.22 -0.28
N PHE A 103 -21.27 20.93 -0.41
CA PHE A 103 -20.83 19.55 -0.65
C PHE A 103 -21.28 18.58 0.44
N PRO A 104 -21.15 18.83 1.76
CA PRO A 104 -21.65 17.90 2.79
C PRO A 104 -23.14 17.54 2.68
N ALA A 105 -23.95 18.37 2.03
CA ALA A 105 -25.36 18.11 1.78
C ALA A 105 -25.63 17.34 0.47
N ARG A 106 -24.73 17.43 -0.52
CA ARG A 106 -24.91 16.91 -1.89
C ARG A 106 -23.91 15.79 -2.27
N ALA A 107 -22.84 15.62 -1.51
CA ALA A 107 -21.72 14.74 -1.80
C ALA A 107 -20.90 14.38 -0.55
N SER A 108 -19.99 13.42 -0.67
CA SER A 108 -19.02 13.14 0.38
C SER A 108 -17.73 13.93 0.12
N VAL A 109 -17.17 14.56 1.15
CA VAL A 109 -15.95 15.37 1.05
C VAL A 109 -14.82 14.76 1.84
N SER A 110 -13.70 14.50 1.16
CA SER A 110 -12.43 14.16 1.80
C SER A 110 -11.48 15.35 1.65
N ARG A 111 -11.06 15.92 2.78
CA ARG A 111 -10.15 17.07 2.83
C ARG A 111 -8.72 16.58 2.92
N TYR A 112 -7.83 17.11 2.08
CA TYR A 112 -6.39 16.98 2.32
C TYR A 112 -5.97 17.96 3.43
N SER A 113 -5.10 17.49 4.34
CA SER A 113 -4.41 18.30 5.34
C SER A 113 -3.34 19.18 4.71
#